data_AF-A0A6A4GYK8-F1
#
_entry.id   AF-A0A6A4GYK8-F1
#
_cell.length_a   1.000
_cell.length_b   1.000
_cell.length_c   1.000
_cell.angle_alpha   90.00
_cell.angle_beta   90.00
_cell.angle_gamma   90.00
#
_symmetry.space_group_name_H-M   'P 1'
#
loop_
_entity.id
_entity.type
_entity.pdbx_description
1 polymer ?
#
loop_
_entity_poly.entity_id
_entity_poly.type
_entity_poly.pdbx_seq_one_letter_code
_entity_poly.pdbx_strand_id
1 'polypeptide(L)'
;MLSWIWFTASGSEVLEDNVNENLCAEWCKACARVHCYWEEIKLIDEEMGHAVAFTKWRGDWWLKQVNLCQNVSAEARDSLKAYGRQQSAIEQEQAQVWEAEWLLVCAQVRGVLVYLDGESEIPTGSRNVELEDDDDEFELFNN
;
A
#
# COMPACT_ATOMS: atom_id res chain seq x y z
N MET A 1 -28.60 3.98 10.91
CA MET A 1 -28.44 3.74 12.36
C MET A 1 -27.37 4.71 12.86
N LEU A 2 -27.61 5.45 13.94
CA LEU A 2 -26.64 6.39 14.52
C LEU A 2 -25.55 5.58 15.26
N SER A 3 -24.29 5.97 15.15
CA SER A 3 -23.19 5.29 15.85
C SER A 3 -23.27 5.49 17.37
N TRP A 4 -22.74 4.54 18.15
CA TRP A 4 -22.69 4.55 19.62
C TRP A 4 -22.07 5.84 20.21
N ILE A 5 -21.22 6.52 19.45
CA ILE A 5 -20.62 7.82 19.81
C ILE A 5 -21.65 8.89 20.12
N TRP A 6 -22.86 8.79 19.56
CA TRP A 6 -23.96 9.72 19.81
C TRP A 6 -24.83 9.32 21.02
N PHE A 7 -24.51 8.24 21.73
CA PHE A 7 -25.32 7.72 22.84
C PHE A 7 -24.98 8.36 24.21
N THR A 8 -24.03 9.30 24.25
CA THR A 8 -23.62 9.95 25.47
C THR A 8 -24.41 11.25 25.68
N ALA A 9 -25.15 11.29 26.78
CA ALA A 9 -25.84 12.44 27.38
C ALA A 9 -27.27 12.76 26.89
N SER A 10 -28.25 12.14 27.55
CA SER A 10 -29.45 12.87 27.94
C SER A 10 -29.37 13.20 29.43
N GLY A 11 -28.83 14.39 29.78
CA GLY A 11 -29.22 15.06 31.04
C GLY A 11 -28.17 15.58 32.04
N SER A 12 -26.88 15.80 31.71
CA SER A 12 -25.95 16.46 32.65
C SER A 12 -24.91 17.32 31.93
N GLU A 13 -24.80 18.61 32.30
CA GLU A 13 -23.85 19.59 31.72
C GLU A 13 -22.37 19.15 31.87
N VAL A 14 -22.03 18.39 32.91
CA VAL A 14 -20.68 17.82 33.12
C VAL A 14 -20.36 16.72 32.10
N LEU A 15 -21.38 16.05 31.56
CA LEU A 15 -21.19 15.07 30.48
C LEU A 15 -21.03 15.76 29.13
N GLU A 16 -21.58 16.97 28.94
CA GLU A 16 -21.55 17.68 27.66
C GLU A 16 -20.12 18.13 27.30
N ASP A 17 -19.37 18.66 28.27
CA ASP A 17 -17.94 18.99 28.10
C ASP A 17 -17.10 17.73 27.82
N ASN A 18 -17.35 16.63 28.54
CA ASN A 18 -16.62 15.37 28.35
C ASN A 18 -16.96 14.71 26.98
N VAL A 19 -18.20 14.83 26.51
CA VAL A 19 -18.64 14.39 25.18
C VAL A 19 -17.94 15.19 24.09
N ASN A 20 -17.82 16.51 24.27
CA ASN A 20 -17.11 17.37 23.34
C ASN A 20 -15.61 17.06 23.30
N GLU A 21 -14.98 16.81 24.46
CA GLU A 21 -13.59 16.36 24.55
C GLU A 21 -13.37 15.01 23.86
N ASN A 22 -14.25 14.03 24.10
CA ASN A 22 -14.17 12.72 23.44
C ASN A 22 -14.38 12.82 21.93
N LEU A 23 -15.32 13.66 21.46
CA LEU A 23 -15.52 13.90 20.04
C LEU A 23 -14.31 14.59 19.40
N CYS A 24 -13.73 15.58 20.07
CA CYS A 24 -12.49 16.24 19.63
C CYS A 24 -11.34 15.23 19.58
N ALA A 25 -11.23 14.33 20.56
CA ALA A 25 -10.21 13.28 20.58
C ALA A 25 -10.39 12.30 19.42
N GLU A 26 -11.61 11.83 19.15
CA GLU A 26 -11.91 10.95 18.03
C GLU A 26 -11.68 11.62 16.67
N TRP A 27 -12.04 12.90 16.55
CA TRP A 27 -11.72 13.69 15.35
C TRP A 27 -10.21 13.84 15.15
N CYS A 28 -9.46 14.18 16.20
CA CYS A 28 -8.00 14.25 16.16
C CYS A 28 -7.36 12.90 15.78
N LYS A 29 -7.87 11.78 16.31
CA LYS A 29 -7.43 10.43 15.94
C LYS A 29 -7.72 10.14 14.47
N ALA A 30 -8.90 10.47 13.97
CA ALA A 30 -9.25 10.30 12.57
C ALA A 30 -8.35 11.15 11.65
N CYS A 31 -8.10 12.42 12.00
CA CYS A 31 -7.18 13.28 11.28
C CYS A 31 -5.74 12.75 11.29
N ALA A 32 -5.27 12.24 12.43
CA ALA A 32 -3.95 11.61 12.52
C ALA A 32 -3.85 10.37 11.61
N ARG A 33 -4.87 9.50 11.61
CA ARG A 33 -4.94 8.33 10.71
C ARG A 33 -4.88 8.74 9.24
N VAL A 34 -5.66 9.75 8.84
CA VAL A 34 -5.64 10.29 7.47
C VAL A 34 -4.23 10.78 7.10
N HIS A 35 -3.54 11.49 8.00
CA HIS A 35 -2.18 11.94 7.77
C HIS A 35 -1.18 10.78 7.62
N CYS A 36 -1.25 9.77 8.49
CA CYS A 36 -0.40 8.59 8.40
C CYS A 36 -0.61 7.82 7.10
N TYR A 37 -1.88 7.62 6.68
CA TYR A 37 -2.18 6.95 5.42
C TYR A 37 -1.66 7.72 4.21
N TRP A 38 -1.64 9.05 4.27
CA TRP A 38 -1.04 9.88 3.22
C TRP A 38 0.46 9.67 3.07
N GLU A 39 1.18 9.56 4.17
CA GLU A 39 2.61 9.26 4.17
C GLU A 39 2.86 7.84 3.64
N GLU A 40 2.05 6.87 4.07
CA GLU A 40 2.15 5.48 3.66
C GLU A 40 1.91 5.31 2.15
N ILE A 41 0.89 5.95 1.58
CA ILE A 41 0.62 5.91 0.13
C ILE A 41 1.83 6.41 -0.66
N LYS A 42 2.47 7.49 -0.21
CA LYS A 42 3.69 8.03 -0.87
C LYS A 42 4.85 7.05 -0.78
N LEU A 43 5.02 6.41 0.38
CA LEU A 43 6.09 5.44 0.60
C LEU A 43 5.90 4.20 -0.27
N ILE A 44 4.68 3.69 -0.38
CA ILE A 44 4.37 2.54 -1.25
C ILE A 44 4.62 2.90 -2.72
N ASP A 45 4.28 4.11 -3.17
CA ASP A 45 4.57 4.55 -4.54
C ASP A 45 6.08 4.57 -4.85
N GLU A 46 6.88 5.06 -3.90
CA GLU A 46 8.33 5.02 -4.01
C GLU A 46 8.87 3.58 -4.04
N GLU A 47 8.39 2.73 -3.13
CA GLU A 47 8.83 1.34 -3.02
C GLU A 47 8.46 0.52 -4.27
N MET A 48 7.27 0.74 -4.82
CA MET A 48 6.85 0.12 -6.08
C MET A 48 7.71 0.60 -7.25
N GLY A 49 8.07 1.88 -7.27
CA GLY A 49 9.06 2.42 -8.20
C GLY A 49 10.42 1.71 -8.09
N HIS A 50 10.91 1.48 -6.87
CA HIS A 50 12.14 0.73 -6.61
C HIS A 50 12.03 -0.74 -7.03
N ALA A 51 10.91 -1.41 -6.74
CA ALA A 51 10.68 -2.81 -7.10
C ALA A 51 10.73 -3.01 -8.63
N VAL A 52 10.06 -2.13 -9.40
CA VAL A 52 10.08 -2.16 -10.86
C VAL A 52 11.46 -1.82 -11.42
N ALA A 53 12.16 -0.84 -10.84
CA ALA A 53 13.52 -0.51 -11.25
C ALA A 53 14.49 -1.66 -11.00
N PHE A 54 14.32 -2.37 -9.87
CA PHE A 54 15.14 -3.52 -9.51
C PHE A 54 14.94 -4.69 -10.47
N THR A 55 13.71 -5.05 -10.84
CA THR A 55 13.45 -6.16 -11.79
C THR A 55 14.01 -5.85 -13.18
N LYS A 56 13.85 -4.61 -13.66
CA LYS A 56 14.48 -4.14 -14.92
C LYS A 56 16.01 -4.28 -14.86
N TRP A 57 16.62 -3.77 -13.79
CA TRP A 57 18.07 -3.90 -13.58
C TRP A 57 18.52 -5.36 -13.46
N ARG A 58 17.74 -6.21 -12.80
CA ARG A 58 18.02 -7.64 -12.61
C ARG A 58 18.00 -8.38 -13.94
N GLY A 59 17.05 -8.07 -14.82
CA GLY A 59 17.01 -8.59 -16.18
C GLY A 59 18.28 -8.25 -16.97
N ASP A 60 18.69 -6.99 -16.95
CA ASP A 60 19.95 -6.55 -17.58
C ASP A 60 21.19 -7.21 -16.96
N TRP A 61 21.15 -7.43 -15.64
CA TRP A 61 22.22 -8.12 -14.93
C TRP A 61 22.39 -9.56 -15.42
N TRP A 62 21.30 -10.30 -15.63
CA TRP A 62 21.35 -11.66 -16.20
C TRP A 62 22.02 -11.67 -17.58
N LEU A 63 21.70 -10.71 -18.45
CA LEU A 63 22.34 -10.60 -19.77
C LEU A 63 23.84 -10.32 -19.67
N LYS A 64 24.26 -9.51 -18.69
CA LYS A 64 25.69 -9.26 -18.43
C LYS A 64 26.40 -10.52 -17.93
N GLN A 65 25.79 -11.29 -17.03
CA GLN A 65 26.38 -12.53 -16.50
C GLN A 65 26.65 -13.56 -17.59
N VAL A 66 25.72 -13.71 -18.53
CA VAL A 66 25.86 -14.62 -19.68
C VAL A 66 27.13 -14.33 -20.49
N ASN A 67 27.53 -13.07 -20.61
CA ASN A 67 28.72 -12.67 -21.38
C ASN A 67 30.04 -12.96 -20.63
N LEU A 68 30.00 -13.10 -19.30
CA LEU A 68 31.16 -13.35 -18.45
C LEU A 68 31.50 -14.85 -18.32
N CYS A 69 30.52 -15.74 -18.49
CA CYS A 69 30.70 -17.19 -18.39
C CYS A 69 31.30 -17.81 -19.66
N GLN A 70 32.53 -17.43 -20.03
CA GLN A 70 33.21 -17.97 -21.22
C GLN A 70 34.08 -19.20 -20.93
N ASN A 71 34.53 -19.37 -19.68
CA ASN A 71 35.49 -20.40 -19.24
C ASN A 71 34.88 -21.80 -19.00
N VAL A 72 33.68 -22.07 -19.52
CA VAL A 72 32.98 -23.36 -19.39
C VAL A 72 32.97 -24.13 -20.71
N SER A 73 32.59 -25.41 -20.67
CA SER A 73 32.40 -26.23 -21.87
C SER A 73 31.39 -25.58 -22.82
N ALA A 74 31.47 -25.89 -24.11
CA ALA A 74 30.58 -25.31 -25.11
C ALA A 74 29.09 -25.57 -24.80
N GLU A 75 28.75 -26.80 -24.44
CA GLU A 75 27.39 -27.18 -24.04
C GLU A 75 26.90 -26.42 -22.80
N ALA A 76 27.74 -26.29 -21.78
CA ALA A 76 27.40 -25.53 -20.56
C ALA A 76 27.24 -24.03 -20.85
N ARG A 77 28.01 -23.50 -21.80
CA ARG A 77 27.89 -22.10 -22.22
C ARG A 77 26.56 -21.82 -22.90
N ASP A 78 26.13 -22.72 -23.77
CA ASP A 78 24.88 -22.58 -24.52
C ASP A 78 23.66 -22.73 -23.61
N SER A 79 23.70 -23.65 -22.64
CA SER A 79 22.64 -23.79 -21.64
C SER A 79 22.58 -22.58 -20.69
N LEU A 80 23.72 -22.06 -20.23
CA LEU A 80 23.77 -20.82 -19.41
C LEU A 80 23.26 -19.60 -20.17
N LYS A 81 23.59 -19.47 -21.46
CA LYS A 81 23.05 -18.43 -22.34
C LYS A 81 21.54 -18.51 -22.47
N ALA A 82 21.01 -19.71 -22.71
CA ALA A 82 19.57 -19.92 -22.81
C ALA A 82 18.88 -19.58 -21.49
N TYR A 83 19.43 -20.04 -20.37
CA TYR A 83 18.90 -19.77 -19.04
C TYR A 83 18.91 -18.28 -18.68
N GLY A 84 20.05 -17.59 -18.85
CA GLY A 84 20.14 -16.17 -18.52
C GLY A 84 19.24 -15.29 -19.39
N ARG A 85 19.03 -15.66 -20.66
CA ARG A 85 18.04 -14.99 -21.51
C ARG A 85 16.61 -15.23 -21.02
N GLN A 86 16.29 -16.46 -20.62
CA GLN A 86 14.98 -16.78 -20.06
C GLN A 86 14.74 -16.01 -18.76
N GLN A 87 15.72 -15.96 -17.84
CA GLN A 87 15.60 -15.18 -16.61
C GLN A 87 15.46 -13.69 -16.89
N SER A 88 16.22 -13.14 -17.84
CA SER A 88 16.05 -11.75 -18.26
C SER A 88 14.64 -11.47 -18.79
N ALA A 89 14.05 -12.39 -19.55
CA ALA A 89 12.70 -12.22 -20.08
C ALA A 89 11.65 -12.24 -18.95
N ILE A 90 11.77 -13.18 -18.00
CA ILE A 90 10.86 -13.28 -16.84
C ILE A 90 10.89 -11.99 -16.01
N GLU A 91 12.08 -11.47 -15.70
CA GLU A 91 12.22 -10.24 -14.91
C GLU A 91 11.63 -9.02 -15.63
N GLN A 92 11.79 -8.94 -16.96
CA GLN A 92 11.21 -7.87 -17.76
C GLN A 92 9.69 -7.98 -17.85
N GLU A 93 9.15 -9.19 -18.01
CA GLU A 93 7.71 -9.44 -17.99
C GLU A 93 7.12 -9.07 -16.63
N GLN A 94 7.78 -9.46 -15.53
CA GLN A 94 7.35 -9.11 -14.19
C GLN A 94 7.30 -7.60 -13.97
N ALA A 95 8.31 -6.87 -14.46
CA ALA A 95 8.35 -5.42 -14.42
C ALA A 95 7.16 -4.79 -15.15
N GLN A 96 6.81 -5.30 -16.33
CA GLN A 96 5.67 -4.81 -17.12
C GLN A 96 4.34 -5.07 -16.43
N VAL A 97 4.15 -6.26 -15.87
CA VAL A 97 2.93 -6.62 -15.13
C VAL A 97 2.77 -5.72 -13.92
N TRP A 98 3.81 -5.59 -13.09
CA TRP A 98 3.75 -4.73 -11.90
C TRP A 98 3.56 -3.26 -12.24
N GLU A 99 4.21 -2.74 -13.27
CA GLU A 99 4.02 -1.36 -13.72
C GLU A 99 2.58 -1.13 -14.19
N ALA A 100 1.99 -2.07 -14.93
CA ALA A 100 0.61 -1.98 -15.39
C ALA A 100 -0.40 -2.05 -14.23
N GLU A 101 -0.23 -3.01 -13.32
CA GLU A 101 -1.09 -3.16 -12.13
C GLU A 101 -0.97 -1.94 -11.20
N TRP A 102 0.25 -1.46 -10.96
CA TRP A 102 0.49 -0.29 -10.12
C TRP A 102 -0.13 0.98 -10.70
N LEU A 103 -0.01 1.20 -12.01
CA LEU A 103 -0.64 2.36 -12.68
C LEU A 103 -2.17 2.38 -12.50
N LEU A 104 -2.82 1.21 -12.51
CA LEU A 104 -4.26 1.10 -12.25
C LEU A 104 -4.58 1.48 -10.81
N VAL A 105 -3.81 0.99 -9.84
CA VAL A 105 -3.96 1.35 -8.42
C VAL A 105 -3.76 2.85 -8.21
N CYS A 106 -2.69 3.44 -8.74
CA CYS A 106 -2.46 4.88 -8.64
C CYS A 106 -3.58 5.71 -9.27
N ALA A 107 -4.19 5.24 -10.37
CA ALA A 107 -5.33 5.92 -11.00
C ALA A 107 -6.57 5.89 -10.08
N GLN A 108 -6.84 4.76 -9.42
CA GLN A 108 -7.94 4.65 -8.45
C GLN A 108 -7.69 5.53 -7.23
N VAL A 109 -6.49 5.47 -6.65
CA VAL A 109 -6.10 6.27 -5.49
C VAL A 109 -6.19 7.75 -5.80
N ARG A 110 -5.69 8.22 -6.95
CA ARG A 110 -5.86 9.61 -7.38
C ARG A 110 -7.32 10.05 -7.44
N GLY A 111 -8.21 9.19 -7.94
CA GLY A 111 -9.65 9.46 -7.95
C GLY A 111 -10.24 9.65 -6.55
N VAL A 112 -9.84 8.79 -5.60
CA VAL A 112 -10.25 8.90 -4.19
C VAL A 112 -9.67 10.16 -3.53
N LEU A 113 -8.42 10.51 -3.83
CA LEU A 113 -7.76 11.69 -3.28
C LEU A 113 -8.42 13.00 -3.74
N VAL A 114 -8.76 13.12 -5.02
CA VAL A 114 -9.50 14.28 -5.56
C VAL A 114 -10.87 14.42 -4.89
N TYR A 115 -11.52 13.30 -4.56
CA TYR A 115 -12.77 13.28 -3.82
C TYR A 115 -12.61 13.76 -2.37
N LEU A 116 -11.55 13.32 -1.68
CA LEU A 116 -11.27 13.69 -0.28
C LEU A 116 -10.81 15.15 -0.12
N ASP A 117 -10.10 15.71 -1.11
CA ASP A 117 -9.70 17.14 -1.13
C ASP A 117 -10.87 18.08 -1.49
N GLY A 118 -12.07 17.55 -1.79
CA GLY A 118 -13.30 18.33 -1.90
C GLY A 118 -13.60 18.92 -3.29
N GLU A 119 -13.02 18.40 -4.38
CA GLU A 119 -13.22 18.94 -5.73
C GLU A 119 -14.24 18.18 -6.62
N SER A 120 -14.88 17.08 -6.21
CA SER A 120 -15.95 16.45 -7.03
C SER A 120 -16.89 15.46 -6.29
N GLU A 121 -18.11 15.28 -6.82
CA GLU A 121 -19.19 14.39 -6.35
C GLU A 121 -18.87 12.87 -6.36
N ILE A 122 -19.58 12.12 -5.49
CA ILE A 122 -19.40 10.70 -5.14
C ILE A 122 -19.55 9.74 -6.36
N PRO A 123 -18.53 8.94 -6.73
CA PRO A 123 -18.73 7.80 -7.62
C PRO A 123 -19.47 6.67 -6.88
N THR A 124 -20.65 6.33 -7.38
CA THR A 124 -21.65 5.45 -6.76
C THR A 124 -21.27 3.95 -6.79
N GLY A 125 -20.11 3.60 -6.23
CA GLY A 125 -19.57 2.24 -6.36
C GLY A 125 -18.56 1.83 -5.29
N SER A 126 -18.79 2.15 -4.01
CA SER A 126 -17.97 1.61 -2.93
C SER A 126 -18.57 0.32 -2.37
N ARG A 127 -17.86 -0.79 -2.60
CA ARG A 127 -18.02 -2.05 -1.88
C ARG A 127 -17.62 -1.80 -0.43
N ASN A 128 -18.53 -2.07 0.51
CA ASN A 128 -18.24 -1.98 1.94
C ASN A 128 -17.10 -2.95 2.28
N VAL A 129 -15.95 -2.40 2.69
CA VAL A 129 -14.91 -3.16 3.39
C VAL A 129 -15.19 -2.93 4.87
N GLU A 130 -15.76 -3.93 5.51
CA GLU A 130 -15.86 -3.98 6.97
C GLU A 130 -14.43 -4.09 7.50
N LEU A 131 -13.99 -3.07 8.22
CA LEU A 131 -12.74 -3.11 8.97
C LEU A 131 -13.01 -3.99 10.19
N GLU A 132 -12.43 -5.19 10.22
CA GLU A 132 -12.39 -6.01 11.41
C GLU A 132 -11.41 -5.36 12.39
N ASP A 133 -11.92 -4.96 13.56
CA ASP A 133 -11.13 -4.45 14.68
C ASP A 133 -10.40 -5.63 15.34
N ASP A 134 -9.10 -5.79 15.08
CA ASP A 134 -8.22 -6.68 15.86
C ASP A 134 -7.92 -6.01 17.22
N ASP A 135 -8.81 -6.25 18.18
CA ASP A 135 -8.61 -5.94 19.60
C ASP A 135 -7.63 -6.95 20.23
N ASP A 136 -6.32 -6.78 19.99
CA ASP A 136 -5.29 -7.45 20.79
C ASP A 136 -5.15 -6.74 22.16
N GLU A 137 -5.94 -7.19 23.11
CA GLU A 137 -5.89 -6.88 24.54
C GLU A 137 -4.52 -7.31 25.12
N PHE A 138 -3.57 -6.37 25.19
CA PHE A 138 -2.34 -6.55 25.97
C PHE A 138 -2.69 -6.51 27.47
N GLU A 139 -3.07 -7.66 28.04
CA GLU A 139 -3.14 -7.82 29.50
C GLU A 139 -1.72 -7.67 30.09
N LEU A 140 -1.48 -6.51 30.70
CA LEU A 140 -0.33 -6.25 31.54
C LEU A 140 -0.39 -7.16 32.77
N PHE A 141 0.47 -8.17 32.79
CA PHE A 141 0.79 -8.93 34.01
C PHE A 141 1.22 -7.97 35.11
N ASN A 142 0.35 -7.77 36.11
CA ASN A 142 0.73 -7.26 37.41
C ASN A 142 -0.17 -7.86 38.50
N ASN A 143 0.22 -9.04 39.00
CA ASN A 143 0.47 -9.34 40.42
C ASN A 143 0.72 -10.84 40.62
#